data_AF-A0A6I2A184-F1
#
_entry.id   AF-A0A6I2A184-F1
#
_cell.length_a   1.000
_cell.length_b   1.000
_cell.length_c   1.000
_cell.angle_alpha   90.00
_cell.angle_beta   90.00
_cell.angle_gamma   90.00
#
_symmetry.space_group_name_H-M   'P 1'
#
loop_
_entity.id
_entity.type
_entity.pdbx_description
1 polymer ?
#
loop_
_entity_poly.entity_id
_entity_poly.type
_entity_poly.pdbx_seq_one_letter_code
_entity_poly.pdbx_strand_id
1 'polypeptide(L)' 'MIRLTIDGQKIEASEETSILEAAISADIYIPAICAHPMLTPDGSCRLCLVE' A
#
# COMPACT_ATOMS: atom_id res chain seq x y z
N MET A 1 13.91 -3.00 6.94
CA MET A 1 13.63 -1.68 6.35
C MET A 1 14.09 -1.75 4.90
N ILE A 2 13.15 -1.63 3.97
CA ILE A 2 13.40 -1.69 2.53
C ILE A 2 13.16 -0.33 1.89
N ARG A 3 13.95 -0.02 0.86
CA ARG A 3 13.78 1.17 0.04
C ARG A 3 13.07 0.81 -1.24
N LEU A 4 11.95 1.46 -1.51
CA LEU A 4 11.20 1.31 -2.74
C LEU A 4 10.87 2.68 -3.33
N THR A 5 10.45 2.67 -4.60
CA THR A 5 10.05 3.89 -5.31
C THR A 5 8.60 3.73 -5.74
N ILE A 6 7.72 4.64 -5.32
CA ILE A 6 6.31 4.70 -5.76
C ILE A 6 6.12 6.06 -6.41
N ASP A 7 5.64 6.11 -7.66
CA ASP A 7 5.43 7.33 -8.43
C ASP A 7 6.65 8.29 -8.45
N GLY A 8 7.86 7.71 -8.51
CA GLY A 8 9.13 8.45 -8.49
C GLY A 8 9.58 8.94 -7.11
N GLN A 9 8.77 8.74 -6.06
CA GLN A 9 9.12 9.07 -4.67
C GLN A 9 9.84 7.90 -4.00
N LYS A 10 11.00 8.17 -3.40
CA LYS A 10 11.74 7.16 -2.62
C LYS A 10 11.15 7.07 -1.22
N ILE A 11 10.73 5.88 -0.82
CA ILE A 11 10.12 5.63 0.49
C ILE A 11 10.82 4.48 1.20
N GLU A 12 10.84 4.55 2.53
CA GLU A 12 11.34 3.49 3.41
C GLU A 12 10.16 2.84 4.14
N ALA A 13 10.03 1.52 4.02
CA ALA A 13 8.97 0.75 4.66
C ALA A 13 9.53 -0.48 5.39
N SER A 14 8.74 -1.04 6.31
CA SER A 14 9.06 -2.36 6.88
C SER A 14 8.84 -3.45 5.84
N GLU A 15 9.61 -4.54 5.93
CA GLU A 15 9.44 -5.70 5.04
C GLU A 15 8.09 -6.41 5.24
N GLU A 16 7.49 -6.22 6.41
CA GLU A 16 6.18 -6.79 6.75
C GLU A 16 5.01 -5.90 6.34
N THR A 17 5.28 -4.68 5.84
CA THR A 17 4.24 -3.72 5.43
C THR A 17 3.80 -4.02 3.99
N SER A 18 2.50 -3.93 3.72
CA SER A 18 1.99 -4.07 2.35
C SER A 18 2.31 -2.85 1.47
N ILE A 19 2.32 -3.04 0.15
CA ILE A 19 2.54 -1.93 -0.80
C ILE A 19 1.46 -0.84 -0.62
N LEU A 20 0.22 -1.23 -0.34
CA LEU A 20 -0.89 -0.30 -0.09
C LEU A 20 -0.62 0.59 1.13
N GLU A 21 -0.20 -0.01 2.25
CA GLU A 21 0.11 0.75 3.47
C GLU A 21 1.35 1.63 3.27
N ALA A 22 2.37 1.14 2.56
CA ALA A 22 3.55 1.93 2.23
C ALA A 22 3.19 3.17 1.40
N ALA A 23 2.34 3.03 0.39
CA ALA A 23 1.85 4.15 -0.41
C ALA A 23 1.07 5.17 0.43
N ILE A 24 0.14 4.70 1.27
CA ILE A 24 -0.65 5.58 2.16
C ILE A 24 0.26 6.33 3.15
N SER A 25 1.29 5.67 3.69
CA SER A 25 2.25 6.31 4.61
C SER A 25 3.10 7.40 3.94
N ALA A 26 3.17 7.38 2.61
CA ALA A 26 3.85 8.37 1.78
C ALA A 26 2.89 9.40 1.16
N ASP A 27 1.67 9.54 1.70
CA ASP A 27 0.61 10.42 1.19
C ASP A 27 0.18 10.11 -0.26
N ILE A 28 0.40 8.88 -0.74
CA ILE A 28 -0.05 8.41 -2.06
C ILE A 28 -1.39 7.68 -1.87
N TYR A 29 -2.45 8.28 -2.41
CA TYR A 29 -3.79 7.72 -2.33
C TYR A 29 -4.00 6.59 -3.35
N ILE A 30 -4.34 5.40 -2.86
CA ILE A 30 -4.77 4.25 -3.66
C ILE A 30 -6.13 3.79 -3.14
N PRO A 31 -7.16 3.68 -4.01
CA PRO A 31 -8.48 3.25 -3.57
C PRO A 31 -8.46 1.78 -3.14
N ALA A 32 -9.00 1.51 -1.94
CA ALA A 32 -9.16 0.15 -1.43
C ALA A 32 -10.44 0.04 -0.59
N ILE A 33 -11.36 -0.83 -1.01
CA ILE A 33 -12.62 -1.08 -0.28
C ILE A 33 -12.48 -2.31 0.61
N CYS A 34 -11.79 -3.35 0.14
CA CYS A 34 -11.59 -4.59 0.88
C CYS A 34 -10.47 -4.52 1.93
N ALA A 35 -9.88 -3.34 2.17
CA ALA A 35 -8.82 -3.13 3.15
C ALA A 35 -9.31 -2.19 4.25
N HIS A 36 -9.36 -2.68 5.49
CA HIS A 36 -9.75 -1.91 6.67
C HIS A 36 -8.83 -2.29 7.85
N PRO A 37 -8.39 -1.34 8.72
CA PRO A 37 -7.40 -1.63 9.77
C PRO A 37 -7.78 -2.73 10.77
N MET A 38 -9.07 -2.98 10.94
CA MET A 38 -9.61 -4.02 11.85
C MET A 38 -9.96 -5.34 11.14
N LEU A 39 -9.73 -5.46 9.83
CA LEU A 39 -10.09 -6.64 9.05
C LEU A 39 -8.89 -7.13 8.23
N THR A 40 -8.83 -8.45 8.00
CA THR A 40 -7.85 -9.01 7.08
C THR A 40 -8.23 -8.66 5.64
N PRO A 41 -7.34 -8.05 4.85
CA PRO A 41 -7.62 -7.75 3.45
C PRO A 41 -7.74 -9.02 2.61
N ASP A 42 -8.76 -9.12 1.77
CA ASP A 42 -9.03 -10.32 0.95
C ASP A 42 -8.79 -10.11 -0.56
N GLY A 43 -8.65 -8.86 -1.01
CA GLY A 43 -8.34 -8.54 -2.41
C GLY A 43 -9.51 -8.64 -3.39
N SER A 44 -10.76 -8.80 -2.92
CA SER A 44 -11.96 -8.87 -3.77
C SER A 44 -12.20 -7.63 -4.63
N CYS A 45 -11.93 -6.42 -4.11
CA CYS A 45 -12.29 -5.19 -4.81
C CYS A 45 -11.37 -4.85 -6.00
N ARG A 46 -10.12 -5.38 -6.00
CA ARG A 46 -9.10 -5.15 -7.04
C ARG A 46 -8.78 -3.68 -7.38
N LEU A 47 -9.23 -2.73 -6.57
CA LEU A 47 -9.00 -1.30 -6.80
C LEU A 47 -7.56 -0.86 -6.54
N CYS A 48 -6.83 -1.58 -5.70
CA CYS A 48 -5.44 -1.27 -5.34
C CYS A 48 -4.39 -1.96 -6.23
N LEU A 49 -4.74 -2.29 -7.48
CA LEU A 49 -3.82 -2.88 -8.45
C LEU A 49 -2.86 -1.81 -8.98
N VAL A 50 -1.55 -2.08 -8.96
CA VAL A 50 -0.48 -1.15 -9.36
C VAL A 50 0.64 -1.88 -10.13
N GLU A 51 1.52 -1.12 -10.81
CA GLU A 51 2.70 -1.58 -11.55
C GLU A 51 4.01 -1.08 -10.90
#